data_AF-A0A7X7HXF7-F1
#
_entry.id   AF-A0A7X7HXF7-F1
#
_cell.length_a   1.000
_cell.length_b   1.000
_cell.length_c   1.000
_cell.angle_alpha   90.00
_cell.angle_beta   90.00
_cell.angle_gamma   90.00
#
_symmetry.space_group_name_H-M   'P 1'
#
loop_
_entity.id
_entity.type
_entity.pdbx_description
1 polymer ?
#
loop_
_entity_poly.entity_id
_entity_poly.type
_entity_poly.pdbx_seq_one_letter_code
_entity_poly.pdbx_strand_id
1 'polypeptide(L)'
;METHKAKCGGYGMVTGIYWVTGLGILFGALLGLRYHGDGEWPPSLIAALLATGIACAYILLAALDWLMQRLALSRNPLPNDLEIADRAVAREQATGLKGGGLLARQLRRLLNAWGAGASGPQIAAMANSQTLRTLLVLAAEIAVVLVLLSAAAGFSVPQELLTLGTGLMLLAVIIAVARFQLATQLAGYVDSHLLARIGNDTPAAAGAEFAQQAAKSVGDSISSLTAAQAKFTEQLAKAQDTATAQYAKAQQEAAAQLAKAQQESASQITKAQTDAAAQVAKAQADMAARLSAAQEQAAAQLGKAQTEVATQLGRVSELASSIDHVLKLQQAVDGTLKGVTVTEEFKNTLLELKRHLAESDTLLKNVSKPRAIRLVETANE
;
A
#
# COMPACT_ATOMS: atom_id res chain seq x y z
N MET A 1 -69.46 -22.03 -22.13
CA MET A 1 -67.98 -22.13 -22.21
C MET A 1 -67.41 -20.74 -22.07
N GLU A 2 -67.31 -20.24 -20.84
CA GLU A 2 -66.70 -18.93 -20.55
C GLU A 2 -65.21 -19.13 -20.30
N THR A 3 -64.40 -18.52 -21.16
CA THR A 3 -62.93 -18.53 -21.09
C THR A 3 -62.47 -17.55 -20.02
N HIS A 4 -62.60 -17.93 -18.75
CA HIS A 4 -61.90 -17.24 -17.68
C HIS A 4 -60.38 -17.48 -17.81
N LYS A 5 -59.71 -16.62 -18.58
CA LYS A 5 -58.27 -16.34 -18.43
C LYS A 5 -58.09 -15.64 -17.08
N ALA A 6 -58.18 -16.39 -15.99
CA ALA A 6 -57.70 -15.94 -14.70
C ALA A 6 -56.20 -15.67 -14.87
N LYS A 7 -55.80 -14.40 -14.78
CA LYS A 7 -54.40 -13.99 -14.67
C LYS A 7 -53.81 -14.74 -13.48
N CYS A 8 -53.10 -15.84 -13.73
CA CYS A 8 -52.27 -16.55 -12.77
C CYS A 8 -51.03 -15.69 -12.43
N GLY A 9 -51.24 -14.46 -11.94
CA GLY A 9 -50.19 -13.50 -11.59
C GLY A 9 -49.58 -13.74 -10.22
N GLY A 10 -49.52 -14.99 -9.75
CA GLY A 10 -49.22 -15.27 -8.34
C GLY A 10 -48.42 -16.55 -8.13
N TYR A 11 -47.34 -16.76 -8.89
CA TYR A 11 -46.32 -17.72 -8.44
C TYR A 11 -45.44 -17.03 -7.40
N GLY A 12 -45.69 -17.36 -6.13
CA GLY A 12 -44.87 -16.98 -4.96
C GLY A 12 -44.83 -15.48 -4.71
N MET A 13 -45.59 -15.00 -3.72
CA MET A 13 -45.64 -13.57 -3.37
C MET A 13 -44.25 -12.96 -3.07
N VAL A 14 -43.25 -13.82 -2.81
CA VAL A 14 -41.89 -13.47 -2.40
C VAL A 14 -40.83 -13.95 -3.42
N THR A 15 -41.00 -15.10 -4.07
CA THR A 15 -40.01 -15.66 -5.02
C THR A 15 -40.31 -15.38 -6.50
N GLY A 16 -41.26 -14.50 -6.80
CA GLY A 16 -41.55 -14.11 -8.17
C GLY A 16 -40.27 -13.62 -8.88
N ILE A 17 -40.11 -14.00 -10.15
CA ILE A 17 -38.90 -13.70 -10.94
C ILE A 17 -38.50 -12.23 -10.82
N TYR A 18 -39.46 -11.30 -10.84
CA TYR A 18 -39.22 -9.86 -10.69
C TYR A 18 -38.62 -9.44 -9.35
N TRP A 19 -39.01 -10.10 -8.24
CA TRP A 19 -38.44 -9.83 -6.93
C TRP A 19 -37.03 -10.37 -6.83
N VAL A 20 -36.80 -11.58 -7.33
CA VAL A 20 -35.48 -12.22 -7.36
C VAL A 20 -34.51 -11.40 -8.21
N THR A 21 -34.93 -10.94 -9.39
CA THR A 21 -34.09 -10.11 -10.25
C THR A 21 -33.89 -8.71 -9.68
N GLY A 22 -34.95 -8.05 -9.18
CA GLY A 22 -34.85 -6.71 -8.59
C GLY A 22 -33.93 -6.66 -7.37
N LEU A 23 -34.13 -7.55 -6.40
CA LEU A 23 -33.23 -7.67 -5.24
C LEU A 23 -31.85 -8.19 -5.65
N GLY A 24 -31.77 -9.05 -6.66
CA GLY A 24 -30.52 -9.56 -7.17
C GLY A 24 -29.61 -8.45 -7.72
N ILE A 25 -30.18 -7.54 -8.51
CA ILE A 25 -29.47 -6.35 -9.02
C ILE A 25 -29.04 -5.46 -7.86
N LEU A 26 -29.92 -5.21 -6.87
CA LEU A 26 -29.59 -4.42 -5.69
C LEU A 26 -28.41 -5.01 -4.90
N PHE A 27 -28.44 -6.31 -4.62
CA PHE A 27 -27.34 -6.98 -3.91
C PHE A 27 -26.06 -7.03 -4.73
N GLY A 28 -26.16 -7.25 -6.06
CA GLY A 28 -25.01 -7.19 -6.95
C GLY A 28 -24.34 -5.82 -6.94
N ALA A 29 -25.12 -4.74 -6.99
CA ALA A 29 -24.62 -3.37 -6.89
C ALA A 29 -23.98 -3.09 -5.52
N LEU A 30 -24.63 -3.50 -4.42
CA LEU A 30 -24.10 -3.35 -3.06
C LEU A 30 -22.77 -4.09 -2.86
N LEU A 31 -22.65 -5.31 -3.40
CA LEU A 31 -21.39 -6.06 -3.39
C LEU A 31 -20.31 -5.35 -4.23
N GLY A 32 -20.70 -4.78 -5.37
CA GLY A 32 -19.81 -4.05 -6.27
C GLY A 32 -19.22 -2.78 -5.67
N LEU A 33 -19.91 -2.11 -4.73
CA LEU A 33 -19.38 -0.92 -4.04
C LEU A 33 -18.04 -1.17 -3.34
N ARG A 34 -17.78 -2.41 -2.91
CA ARG A 34 -16.52 -2.79 -2.26
C ARG A 34 -15.36 -2.97 -3.23
N TYR A 35 -15.67 -3.16 -4.52
CA TYR A 35 -14.71 -3.35 -5.61
C TYR A 35 -14.55 -2.11 -6.49
N HIS A 36 -15.19 -1.00 -6.11
CA HIS A 36 -15.07 0.26 -6.82
C HIS A 36 -13.70 0.90 -6.53
N GLY A 37 -12.68 0.51 -7.30
CA GLY A 37 -11.51 1.35 -7.52
C GLY A 37 -11.82 2.43 -8.55
N ASP A 38 -10.95 3.43 -8.71
CA ASP A 38 -11.11 4.58 -9.64
C ASP A 38 -11.17 4.20 -11.15
N GLY A 39 -11.35 2.92 -11.48
CA GLY A 39 -11.37 2.38 -12.84
C GLY A 39 -12.72 1.84 -13.30
N GLU A 40 -12.85 1.65 -14.61
CA GLU A 40 -14.02 1.03 -15.24
C GLU A 40 -14.22 -0.41 -14.79
N TRP A 41 -15.48 -0.83 -14.61
CA TRP A 41 -15.81 -2.18 -14.19
C TRP A 41 -15.73 -3.15 -15.38
N PRO A 42 -14.86 -4.17 -15.34
CA PRO A 42 -14.79 -5.13 -16.43
C PRO A 42 -16.13 -5.90 -16.55
N PRO A 43 -16.61 -6.18 -17.77
CA PRO A 43 -17.90 -6.86 -17.97
C PRO A 43 -18.02 -8.21 -17.25
N SER A 44 -16.91 -8.93 -17.10
CA SER A 44 -16.83 -10.19 -16.37
C SER A 44 -17.12 -10.03 -14.88
N LEU A 45 -16.64 -8.94 -14.26
CA LEU A 45 -16.90 -8.62 -12.86
C LEU A 45 -18.36 -8.21 -12.66
N ILE A 46 -18.93 -7.42 -13.59
CA ILE A 46 -20.35 -7.04 -13.55
C ILE A 46 -21.23 -8.30 -13.62
N ALA A 47 -20.94 -9.21 -14.55
CA ALA A 47 -21.68 -10.46 -14.71
C ALA A 47 -21.59 -11.33 -13.45
N ALA A 48 -20.40 -11.48 -12.86
CA ALA A 48 -20.19 -12.22 -11.64
C ALA A 48 -20.94 -11.59 -10.45
N LEU A 49 -20.83 -10.28 -10.25
CA LEU A 49 -21.54 -9.54 -9.19
C LEU A 49 -23.05 -9.69 -9.31
N LEU A 50 -23.59 -9.60 -10.53
CA LEU A 50 -25.01 -9.74 -10.80
C LEU A 50 -25.48 -11.18 -10.53
N ALA A 51 -24.72 -12.19 -10.98
CA ALA A 51 -25.01 -13.60 -10.70
C ALA A 51 -25.00 -13.92 -9.19
N THR A 52 -23.97 -13.46 -8.47
CA THR A 52 -23.85 -13.60 -7.01
C THR A 52 -24.98 -12.88 -6.28
N GLY A 53 -25.34 -11.67 -6.75
CA GLY A 53 -26.46 -10.89 -6.22
C GLY A 53 -27.80 -11.61 -6.38
N ILE A 54 -28.10 -12.11 -7.58
CA ILE A 54 -29.32 -12.90 -7.86
C ILE A 54 -29.37 -14.15 -6.99
N ALA A 55 -28.26 -14.88 -6.87
CA ALA A 55 -28.21 -16.07 -6.03
C ALA A 55 -28.49 -15.74 -4.55
N CYS A 56 -27.90 -14.67 -4.03
CA CYS A 56 -28.14 -14.19 -2.67
C CYS A 56 -29.62 -13.80 -2.46
N ALA A 57 -30.22 -13.06 -3.41
CA ALA A 57 -31.64 -12.72 -3.37
C ALA A 57 -32.52 -13.96 -3.35
N TYR A 58 -32.28 -14.92 -4.25
CA TYR A 58 -33.02 -16.18 -4.29
C TYR A 58 -32.94 -16.92 -2.96
N ILE A 59 -31.74 -17.07 -2.40
CA ILE A 59 -31.48 -17.73 -1.12
C ILE A 59 -32.27 -17.09 0.01
N LEU A 60 -32.21 -15.76 0.14
CA LEU A 60 -32.94 -15.05 1.20
C LEU A 60 -34.45 -15.19 1.07
N LEU A 61 -34.97 -15.03 -0.16
CA LEU A 61 -36.41 -15.16 -0.43
C LEU A 61 -36.89 -16.61 -0.22
N ALA A 62 -36.08 -17.59 -0.59
CA ALA A 62 -36.36 -19.01 -0.38
C ALA A 62 -36.33 -19.40 1.10
N ALA A 63 -35.40 -18.84 1.89
CA ALA A 63 -35.37 -19.02 3.35
C ALA A 63 -36.61 -18.39 4.02
N LEU A 64 -37.01 -17.19 3.58
CA LEU A 64 -38.18 -16.49 4.10
C LEU A 64 -39.48 -17.24 3.75
N ASP A 65 -39.61 -17.73 2.52
CA ASP A 65 -40.74 -18.56 2.10
C ASP A 65 -40.83 -19.84 2.94
N TRP A 66 -39.70 -20.53 3.15
CA TRP A 66 -39.62 -21.70 4.02
C TRP A 66 -40.09 -21.39 5.45
N LEU A 67 -39.60 -20.30 6.05
CA LEU A 67 -39.96 -19.90 7.41
C LEU A 67 -41.46 -19.59 7.52
N MET A 68 -42.00 -18.84 6.56
CA MET A 68 -43.43 -18.49 6.51
C MET A 68 -44.32 -19.73 6.38
N GLN A 69 -43.91 -20.70 5.56
CA GLN A 69 -44.64 -21.96 5.41
C GLN A 69 -44.55 -22.84 6.67
N ARG A 70 -43.40 -22.87 7.34
CA ARG A 70 -43.23 -23.57 8.62
C ARG A 70 -44.09 -22.94 9.74
N LEU A 71 -44.18 -21.62 9.78
CA LEU A 71 -45.08 -20.90 10.69
C LEU A 71 -46.56 -21.10 10.34
N ALA A 72 -46.89 -21.25 9.06
CA ALA A 72 -48.25 -21.58 8.64
C ALA A 72 -48.65 -22.99 9.10
N LEU A 73 -47.74 -23.97 9.00
CA LEU A 73 -47.95 -25.32 9.52
C LEU A 73 -48.17 -25.33 11.04
N SER A 74 -47.36 -24.57 11.80
CA SER A 74 -47.48 -24.54 13.26
C SER A 74 -48.79 -23.91 13.76
N ARG A 75 -49.44 -23.07 12.96
CA ARG A 75 -50.76 -22.50 13.27
C ARG A 75 -51.93 -23.48 13.07
N ASN A 76 -51.65 -24.71 12.63
CA ASN A 76 -52.63 -25.75 12.35
C ASN A 76 -53.86 -25.23 11.55
N PRO A 77 -53.70 -24.99 10.23
CA PRO A 77 -54.74 -24.39 9.41
C PRO A 77 -56.01 -25.23 9.27
N LEU A 78 -55.95 -26.52 9.59
CA LEU A 78 -57.10 -27.42 9.71
C LEU A 78 -57.20 -27.91 11.16
N PRO A 79 -58.02 -27.24 12.00
CA PRO A 79 -58.26 -27.67 13.37
C PRO A 79 -58.78 -29.11 13.45
N ASN A 80 -58.52 -29.81 14.55
CA ASN A 80 -58.88 -31.23 14.69
C ASN A 80 -60.38 -31.47 14.88
N ASP A 81 -61.08 -30.46 15.38
CA ASP A 81 -62.51 -30.37 15.61
C ASP A 81 -63.32 -30.06 14.33
N LEU A 82 -62.66 -29.79 13.21
CA LEU A 82 -63.34 -29.46 11.97
C LEU A 82 -63.91 -30.72 11.28
N GLU A 83 -65.24 -30.78 11.13
CA GLU A 83 -65.96 -31.82 10.40
C GLU A 83 -65.83 -31.65 8.87
N ILE A 84 -64.71 -32.11 8.31
CA ILE A 84 -64.43 -32.04 6.86
C ILE A 84 -65.37 -32.95 6.03
N ALA A 85 -66.06 -33.88 6.68
CA ALA A 85 -67.07 -34.74 6.04
C ALA A 85 -68.21 -33.91 5.43
N ASP A 86 -68.56 -32.77 6.05
CA ASP A 86 -69.51 -31.82 5.46
C ASP A 86 -68.83 -30.95 4.39
N ARG A 87 -69.30 -31.12 3.15
CA ARG A 87 -68.82 -30.37 1.99
C ARG A 87 -69.13 -28.87 2.08
N ALA A 88 -70.18 -28.47 2.79
CA ALA A 88 -70.51 -27.06 3.01
C ALA A 88 -69.44 -26.40 3.91
N VAL A 89 -69.11 -27.05 5.03
CA VAL A 89 -68.06 -26.62 5.97
C VAL A 89 -66.70 -26.55 5.27
N ALA A 90 -66.37 -27.52 4.42
CA ALA A 90 -65.12 -27.50 3.65
C ALA A 90 -65.01 -26.29 2.70
N ARG A 91 -66.12 -25.86 2.07
CA ARG A 91 -66.15 -24.66 1.22
C ARG A 91 -65.97 -23.39 2.04
N GLU A 92 -66.65 -23.28 3.18
CA GLU A 92 -66.51 -22.13 4.08
C GLU A 92 -65.05 -21.98 4.53
N GLN A 93 -64.43 -23.08 4.96
CA GLN A 93 -63.03 -23.08 5.38
C GLN A 93 -62.06 -22.76 4.24
N ALA A 94 -62.35 -23.19 3.01
CA ALA A 94 -61.56 -22.81 1.85
C ALA A 94 -61.51 -21.28 1.65
N THR A 95 -62.62 -20.58 1.94
CA THR A 95 -62.67 -19.11 1.90
C THR A 95 -61.99 -18.45 3.11
N GLY A 96 -62.05 -19.10 4.27
CA GLY A 96 -61.40 -18.67 5.51
C GLY A 96 -59.87 -18.76 5.48
N LEU A 97 -59.31 -19.69 4.71
CA LEU A 97 -57.87 -19.82 4.47
C LEU A 97 -57.36 -18.59 3.70
N LYS A 98 -57.08 -17.48 4.41
CA LYS A 98 -56.44 -16.28 3.86
C LYS A 98 -54.93 -16.47 3.85
N GLY A 99 -54.29 -16.19 2.71
CA GLY A 99 -52.84 -16.27 2.58
C GLY A 99 -52.36 -16.69 1.20
N GLY A 100 -51.14 -16.25 0.86
CA GLY A 100 -50.43 -16.60 -0.36
C GLY A 100 -49.47 -17.79 -0.21
N GLY A 101 -49.37 -18.39 0.97
CA GLY A 101 -48.51 -19.56 1.22
C GLY A 101 -48.87 -20.74 0.32
N LEU A 102 -47.89 -21.58 0.00
CA LEU A 102 -48.09 -22.76 -0.86
C LEU A 102 -49.11 -23.72 -0.23
N LEU A 103 -48.99 -23.95 1.09
CA LEU A 103 -49.92 -24.75 1.88
C LEU A 103 -51.37 -24.25 1.77
N ALA A 104 -51.59 -22.96 2.03
CA ALA A 104 -52.92 -22.37 2.00
C ALA A 104 -53.56 -22.48 0.60
N ARG A 105 -52.75 -22.31 -0.46
CA ARG A 105 -53.22 -22.47 -1.84
C ARG A 105 -53.55 -23.93 -2.17
N GLN A 106 -52.72 -24.88 -1.72
CA GLN A 106 -52.96 -26.31 -1.93
C GLN A 106 -54.22 -26.77 -1.18
N LEU A 107 -54.33 -26.46 0.11
CA LEU A 107 -55.53 -26.76 0.91
C LEU A 107 -56.78 -26.14 0.30
N ARG A 108 -56.74 -24.85 -0.08
CA ARG A 108 -57.88 -24.19 -0.72
C ARG A 108 -58.32 -24.88 -2.00
N ARG A 109 -57.38 -25.31 -2.86
CA ARG A 109 -57.70 -26.03 -4.10
C ARG A 109 -58.34 -27.38 -3.82
N LEU A 110 -57.79 -28.13 -2.85
CA LEU A 110 -58.31 -29.45 -2.48
C LEU A 110 -59.69 -29.35 -1.81
N LEU A 111 -59.87 -28.42 -0.88
CA LEU A 111 -61.16 -28.16 -0.22
C LEU A 111 -62.22 -27.67 -1.22
N ASN A 112 -61.85 -26.80 -2.17
CA ASN A 112 -62.77 -26.37 -3.22
C ASN A 112 -63.19 -27.53 -4.14
N ALA A 113 -62.25 -28.40 -4.52
CA ALA A 113 -62.57 -29.59 -5.32
C ALA A 113 -63.45 -30.58 -4.55
N TRP A 114 -63.17 -30.79 -3.27
CA TRP A 114 -63.98 -31.64 -2.38
C TRP A 114 -65.39 -31.07 -2.23
N GLY A 115 -65.48 -29.78 -1.93
CA GLY A 115 -66.72 -29.04 -1.87
C GLY A 115 -67.51 -29.10 -3.17
N ALA A 116 -66.85 -29.10 -4.34
CA ALA A 116 -67.48 -29.25 -5.65
C ALA A 116 -67.96 -30.69 -5.94
N GLY A 117 -67.66 -31.64 -5.07
CA GLY A 117 -68.17 -33.01 -5.14
C GLY A 117 -67.20 -34.04 -5.71
N ALA A 118 -65.92 -33.70 -5.85
CA ALA A 118 -64.89 -34.68 -6.22
C ALA A 118 -64.79 -35.80 -5.17
N SER A 119 -64.45 -37.02 -5.59
CA SER A 119 -64.33 -38.16 -4.69
C SER A 119 -63.00 -38.15 -3.90
N GLY A 120 -62.93 -38.85 -2.76
CA GLY A 120 -61.69 -39.02 -1.98
C GLY A 120 -60.48 -39.44 -2.84
N PRO A 121 -60.58 -40.47 -3.69
CA PRO A 121 -59.52 -40.84 -4.63
C PRO A 121 -59.11 -39.71 -5.59
N GLN A 122 -60.06 -38.91 -6.10
CA GLN A 122 -59.76 -37.78 -6.97
C GLN A 122 -59.00 -36.67 -6.21
N ILE A 123 -59.39 -36.39 -4.97
CA ILE A 123 -58.69 -35.42 -4.10
C ILE A 123 -57.28 -35.90 -3.77
N ALA A 124 -57.11 -37.18 -3.45
CA ALA A 124 -55.79 -37.77 -3.21
C ALA A 124 -54.88 -37.67 -4.45
N ALA A 125 -55.40 -38.02 -5.63
CA ALA A 125 -54.67 -37.89 -6.89
C ALA A 125 -54.29 -36.42 -7.20
N MET A 126 -55.21 -35.49 -6.93
CA MET A 126 -54.99 -34.06 -7.11
C MET A 126 -53.95 -33.50 -6.13
N ALA A 127 -54.00 -33.92 -4.86
CA ALA A 127 -53.02 -33.56 -3.84
C ALA A 127 -51.63 -34.05 -4.24
N ASN A 128 -51.55 -35.30 -4.68
CA ASN A 128 -50.31 -35.92 -5.11
C ASN A 128 -49.68 -35.21 -6.34
N SER A 129 -50.49 -34.96 -7.37
CA SER A 129 -50.04 -34.23 -8.56
C SER A 129 -49.52 -32.83 -8.23
N GLN A 130 -50.16 -32.14 -7.27
CA GLN A 130 -49.70 -30.82 -6.81
C GLN A 130 -48.38 -30.89 -6.05
N THR A 131 -48.22 -31.86 -5.15
CA THR A 131 -46.97 -32.08 -4.42
C THR A 131 -45.82 -32.38 -5.38
N LEU A 132 -46.01 -33.29 -6.33
CA LEU A 132 -44.99 -33.66 -7.31
C LEU A 132 -44.57 -32.49 -8.20
N ARG A 133 -45.54 -31.70 -8.70
CA ARG A 133 -45.24 -30.47 -9.45
C ARG A 133 -44.44 -29.47 -8.62
N THR A 134 -44.76 -29.34 -7.34
CA THR A 134 -44.03 -28.44 -6.44
C THR A 134 -42.60 -28.89 -6.26
N LEU A 135 -42.37 -30.20 -6.03
CA LEU A 135 -41.02 -30.76 -5.89
C LEU A 135 -40.19 -30.58 -7.16
N LEU A 136 -40.78 -30.80 -8.34
CA LEU A 136 -40.10 -30.60 -9.62
C LEU A 136 -39.71 -29.14 -9.87
N VAL A 137 -40.61 -28.20 -9.55
CA VAL A 137 -40.32 -26.76 -9.66
C VAL A 137 -39.20 -26.37 -8.70
N LEU A 138 -39.24 -26.85 -7.45
CA LEU A 138 -38.17 -26.61 -6.48
C LEU A 138 -36.82 -27.10 -7.02
N ALA A 139 -36.76 -28.35 -7.51
CA ALA A 139 -35.55 -28.93 -8.08
C ALA A 139 -35.01 -28.10 -9.27
N ALA A 140 -35.89 -27.65 -10.15
CA ALA A 140 -35.53 -26.81 -11.28
C ALA A 140 -34.99 -25.43 -10.85
N GLU A 141 -35.63 -24.77 -9.88
CA GLU A 141 -35.18 -23.48 -9.33
C GLU A 141 -33.75 -23.58 -8.78
N ILE A 142 -33.48 -24.63 -8.00
CA ILE A 142 -32.16 -24.87 -7.40
C ILE A 142 -31.12 -25.15 -8.49
N ALA A 143 -31.45 -25.98 -9.47
CA ALA A 143 -30.55 -26.30 -10.57
C ALA A 143 -30.14 -25.03 -11.34
N VAL A 144 -31.09 -24.14 -11.62
CA VAL A 144 -30.81 -22.84 -12.29
C VAL A 144 -29.85 -21.99 -11.46
N VAL A 145 -30.04 -21.90 -10.14
CA VAL A 145 -29.17 -21.10 -9.26
C VAL A 145 -27.76 -21.68 -9.18
N LEU A 146 -27.64 -23.01 -9.12
CA LEU A 146 -26.33 -23.68 -9.14
C LEU A 146 -25.60 -23.48 -10.46
N VAL A 147 -26.31 -23.57 -11.59
CA VAL A 147 -25.73 -23.28 -12.92
C VAL A 147 -25.29 -21.82 -13.01
N LEU A 148 -26.10 -20.88 -12.52
CA LEU A 148 -25.77 -19.47 -12.49
C LEU A 148 -24.49 -19.18 -11.69
N LEU A 149 -24.38 -19.76 -10.48
CA LEU A 149 -23.20 -19.60 -9.63
C LEU A 149 -21.95 -20.29 -10.21
N SER A 150 -22.13 -21.45 -10.84
CA SER A 150 -21.03 -22.17 -11.51
C SER A 150 -20.52 -21.39 -12.72
N ALA A 151 -21.42 -20.81 -13.52
CA ALA A 151 -21.05 -19.92 -14.62
C ALA A 151 -20.31 -18.68 -14.12
N ALA A 152 -20.74 -18.10 -12.98
CA ALA A 152 -20.08 -16.96 -12.36
C ALA A 152 -18.62 -17.26 -11.98
N ALA A 153 -18.34 -18.48 -11.51
CA ALA A 153 -16.98 -18.92 -11.15
C ALA A 153 -16.05 -19.12 -12.36
N GLY A 154 -16.60 -19.27 -13.57
CA GLY A 154 -15.83 -19.37 -14.80
C GLY A 154 -15.27 -18.04 -15.30
N PHE A 155 -15.78 -16.92 -14.79
CA PHE A 155 -15.16 -15.62 -15.02
C PHE A 155 -13.94 -15.48 -14.09
N SER A 156 -12.88 -14.80 -14.52
CA SER A 156 -11.66 -14.57 -13.72
C SER A 156 -11.91 -13.57 -12.57
N VAL A 157 -12.80 -13.93 -11.65
CA VAL A 157 -13.30 -13.08 -10.57
C VAL A 157 -12.30 -13.03 -9.40
N PRO A 158 -12.22 -11.92 -8.64
CA PRO A 158 -11.49 -11.87 -7.38
C PRO A 158 -11.77 -13.07 -6.46
N GLN A 159 -10.74 -13.55 -5.75
CA GLN A 159 -10.81 -14.73 -4.89
C GLN A 159 -11.91 -14.62 -3.82
N GLU A 160 -12.19 -13.42 -3.32
CA GLU A 160 -13.24 -13.14 -2.34
C GLU A 160 -14.66 -13.39 -2.88
N LEU A 161 -14.89 -13.11 -4.16
CA LEU A 161 -16.17 -13.37 -4.81
C LEU A 161 -16.32 -14.86 -5.13
N LEU A 162 -15.22 -15.55 -5.41
CA LEU A 162 -15.20 -17.01 -5.56
C LEU A 162 -15.54 -17.71 -4.23
N THR A 163 -14.96 -17.28 -3.11
CA THR A 163 -15.29 -17.85 -1.78
C THR A 163 -16.73 -17.53 -1.36
N LEU A 164 -17.22 -16.33 -1.68
CA LEU A 164 -18.62 -15.99 -1.47
C LEU A 164 -19.55 -16.86 -2.35
N GLY A 165 -19.21 -17.03 -3.61
CA GLY A 165 -19.97 -17.84 -4.57
C GLY A 165 -20.08 -19.31 -4.15
N THR A 166 -18.99 -19.91 -3.67
CA THR A 166 -19.00 -21.29 -3.14
C THR A 166 -19.82 -21.40 -1.85
N GLY A 167 -19.72 -20.41 -0.95
CA GLY A 167 -20.56 -20.33 0.23
C GLY A 167 -22.06 -20.26 -0.12
N LEU A 168 -22.43 -19.46 -1.12
CA LEU A 168 -23.81 -19.35 -1.60
C LEU A 168 -24.30 -20.65 -2.26
N MET A 169 -23.45 -21.37 -3.00
CA MET A 169 -23.81 -22.68 -3.55
C MET A 169 -24.17 -23.68 -2.44
N LEU A 170 -23.36 -23.74 -1.38
CA LEU A 170 -23.66 -24.60 -0.23
C LEU A 170 -24.97 -24.19 0.45
N LEU A 171 -25.20 -22.89 0.63
CA LEU A 171 -26.39 -22.37 1.28
C LEU A 171 -27.65 -22.63 0.42
N ALA A 172 -27.56 -22.53 -0.90
CA ALA A 172 -28.62 -22.91 -1.82
C ALA A 172 -29.01 -24.39 -1.67
N VAL A 173 -28.04 -25.30 -1.52
CA VAL A 173 -28.29 -26.73 -1.27
C VAL A 173 -28.93 -26.97 0.10
N ILE A 174 -28.49 -26.27 1.15
CA ILE A 174 -29.11 -26.40 2.47
C ILE A 174 -30.58 -25.96 2.44
N ILE A 175 -30.87 -24.81 1.82
CA ILE A 175 -32.23 -24.31 1.66
C ILE A 175 -33.07 -25.24 0.79
N ALA A 176 -32.48 -25.81 -0.27
CA ALA A 176 -33.13 -26.81 -1.10
C ALA A 176 -33.64 -28.00 -0.27
N VAL A 177 -32.76 -28.59 0.54
CA VAL A 177 -33.10 -29.70 1.42
C VAL A 177 -34.19 -29.28 2.42
N ALA A 178 -34.07 -28.10 3.02
CA ALA A 178 -35.06 -27.58 3.97
C ALA A 178 -36.45 -27.40 3.32
N ARG A 179 -36.52 -26.85 2.10
CA ARG A 179 -37.77 -26.71 1.33
C ARG A 179 -38.34 -28.05 0.91
N PHE A 180 -37.48 -28.99 0.53
CA PHE A 180 -37.90 -30.34 0.17
C PHE A 180 -38.51 -31.09 1.37
N GLN A 181 -37.85 -31.05 2.53
CA GLN A 181 -38.38 -31.61 3.78
C GLN A 181 -39.71 -30.96 4.19
N LEU A 182 -39.84 -29.65 3.98
CA LEU A 182 -41.09 -28.96 4.27
C LEU A 182 -42.22 -29.42 3.34
N ALA A 183 -41.94 -29.58 2.04
CA ALA A 183 -42.90 -30.08 1.07
C ALA A 183 -43.36 -31.52 1.39
N THR A 184 -42.46 -32.39 1.85
CA THR A 184 -42.84 -33.75 2.28
C THR A 184 -43.66 -33.74 3.58
N GLN A 185 -43.30 -32.90 4.56
CA GLN A 185 -44.11 -32.69 5.77
C GLN A 185 -45.52 -32.18 5.44
N LEU A 186 -45.62 -31.27 4.48
CA LEU A 186 -46.89 -30.69 4.03
C LEU A 186 -47.75 -31.75 3.34
N ALA A 187 -47.16 -32.64 2.55
CA ALA A 187 -47.86 -33.78 1.98
C ALA A 187 -48.40 -34.73 3.07
N GLY A 188 -47.57 -35.07 4.07
CA GLY A 188 -48.01 -35.87 5.21
C GLY A 188 -49.10 -35.20 6.06
N TYR A 189 -49.05 -33.87 6.20
CA TYR A 189 -50.09 -33.10 6.87
C TYR A 189 -51.43 -33.16 6.12
N VAL A 190 -51.40 -32.97 4.79
CA VAL A 190 -52.61 -33.10 3.95
C VAL A 190 -53.19 -34.51 4.04
N ASP A 191 -52.35 -35.53 4.03
CA ASP A 191 -52.80 -36.92 4.12
C ASP A 191 -53.48 -37.21 5.46
N SER A 192 -52.81 -36.88 6.56
CA SER A 192 -53.29 -37.14 7.93
C SER A 192 -54.48 -36.28 8.36
N HIS A 193 -54.57 -35.03 7.92
CA HIS A 193 -55.60 -34.09 8.41
C HIS A 193 -56.76 -33.89 7.44
N LEU A 194 -56.54 -34.06 6.13
CA LEU A 194 -57.56 -33.84 5.11
C LEU A 194 -58.02 -35.16 4.49
N LEU A 195 -57.11 -36.00 3.96
CA LEU A 195 -57.51 -37.24 3.28
C LEU A 195 -58.10 -38.27 4.26
N ALA A 196 -57.50 -38.45 5.43
CA ALA A 196 -58.02 -39.34 6.46
C ALA A 196 -59.45 -39.00 6.91
N ARG A 197 -59.87 -37.74 6.80
CA ARG A 197 -61.22 -37.27 7.19
C ARG A 197 -62.24 -37.25 6.06
N ILE A 198 -61.79 -37.19 4.81
CA ILE A 198 -62.65 -37.12 3.62
C ILE A 198 -63.27 -38.48 3.25
N GLY A 199 -62.70 -39.61 3.70
CA GLY A 199 -63.38 -40.90 3.57
C GLY A 199 -62.46 -42.11 3.70
N ASN A 200 -62.87 -43.02 4.60
CA ASN A 200 -62.25 -44.30 4.98
C ASN A 200 -62.27 -45.39 3.88
N ASP A 201 -62.70 -45.07 2.66
CA ASP A 201 -62.90 -46.04 1.56
C ASP A 201 -61.83 -45.93 0.45
N THR A 202 -60.80 -45.11 0.66
CA THR A 202 -59.67 -45.05 -0.27
C THR A 202 -58.71 -46.19 0.09
N PRO A 203 -58.41 -47.17 -0.79
CA PRO A 203 -57.56 -48.29 -0.42
C PRO A 203 -56.18 -47.75 -0.05
N ALA A 204 -55.83 -47.88 1.23
CA ALA A 204 -54.53 -47.49 1.79
C ALA A 204 -53.33 -48.01 0.97
N ALA A 205 -53.53 -49.07 0.18
CA ALA A 205 -52.57 -49.63 -0.76
C ALA A 205 -52.09 -48.64 -1.85
N ALA A 206 -52.96 -47.81 -2.44
CA ALA A 206 -52.56 -46.89 -3.50
C ALA A 206 -51.77 -45.67 -2.97
N GLY A 207 -52.09 -45.22 -1.75
CA GLY A 207 -51.32 -44.21 -1.03
C GLY A 207 -49.96 -44.75 -0.55
N ALA A 208 -49.92 -45.99 -0.06
CA ALA A 208 -48.71 -46.64 0.41
C ALA A 208 -47.71 -46.94 -0.71
N GLU A 209 -48.16 -47.49 -1.85
CA GLU A 209 -47.29 -47.76 -3.00
C GLU A 209 -46.72 -46.47 -3.61
N PHE A 210 -47.51 -45.39 -3.64
CA PHE A 210 -46.99 -44.09 -4.10
C PHE A 210 -46.10 -43.41 -3.05
N ALA A 211 -46.44 -43.47 -1.76
CA ALA A 211 -45.54 -42.99 -0.70
C ALA A 211 -44.20 -43.73 -0.75
N GLN A 212 -44.22 -45.01 -1.08
CA GLN A 212 -43.02 -45.83 -1.27
C GLN A 212 -42.28 -45.47 -2.57
N GLN A 213 -42.97 -45.25 -3.70
CA GLN A 213 -42.34 -44.79 -4.95
C GLN A 213 -41.81 -43.36 -4.87
N ALA A 214 -42.52 -42.46 -4.18
CA ALA A 214 -42.08 -41.11 -3.89
C ALA A 214 -40.89 -41.15 -2.93
N ALA A 215 -40.95 -41.92 -1.83
CA ALA A 215 -39.81 -42.11 -0.93
C ALA A 215 -38.61 -42.73 -1.64
N LYS A 216 -38.83 -43.63 -2.61
CA LYS A 216 -37.78 -44.22 -3.44
C LYS A 216 -37.22 -43.23 -4.44
N SER A 217 -38.05 -42.47 -5.15
CA SER A 217 -37.65 -41.38 -6.06
C SER A 217 -36.92 -40.25 -5.33
N VAL A 218 -37.39 -39.90 -4.13
CA VAL A 218 -36.75 -38.96 -3.20
C VAL A 218 -35.43 -39.54 -2.72
N GLY A 219 -35.41 -40.82 -2.33
CA GLY A 219 -34.21 -41.54 -1.93
C GLY A 219 -33.17 -41.59 -3.04
N ASP A 220 -33.57 -41.87 -4.27
CA ASP A 220 -32.73 -41.88 -5.47
C ASP A 220 -32.26 -40.47 -5.81
N SER A 221 -33.12 -39.45 -5.66
CA SER A 221 -32.76 -38.05 -5.86
C SER A 221 -31.77 -37.57 -4.79
N ILE A 222 -31.99 -37.90 -3.51
CA ILE A 222 -31.06 -37.61 -2.40
C ILE A 222 -29.77 -38.39 -2.60
N SER A 223 -29.81 -39.63 -3.05
CA SER A 223 -28.63 -40.45 -3.34
C SER A 223 -27.84 -39.86 -4.51
N SER A 224 -28.53 -39.41 -5.56
CA SER A 224 -27.92 -38.72 -6.70
C SER A 224 -27.35 -37.36 -6.32
N LEU A 225 -28.01 -36.64 -5.41
CA LEU A 225 -27.56 -35.36 -4.87
C LEU A 225 -26.37 -35.56 -3.92
N THR A 226 -26.37 -36.62 -3.12
CA THR A 226 -25.26 -37.01 -2.24
C THR A 226 -24.07 -37.49 -3.05
N ALA A 227 -24.30 -38.24 -4.14
CA ALA A 227 -23.26 -38.64 -5.09
C ALA A 227 -22.72 -37.44 -5.88
N ALA A 228 -23.58 -36.51 -6.28
CA ALA A 228 -23.18 -35.26 -6.91
C ALA A 228 -22.40 -34.37 -5.93
N GLN A 229 -22.82 -34.31 -4.67
CA GLN A 229 -22.12 -33.62 -3.59
C GLN A 229 -20.77 -34.28 -3.32
N ALA A 230 -20.69 -35.61 -3.27
CA ALA A 230 -19.42 -36.33 -3.09
C ALA A 230 -18.47 -36.06 -4.26
N LYS A 231 -18.96 -36.10 -5.51
CA LYS A 231 -18.18 -35.71 -6.69
C LYS A 231 -17.76 -34.25 -6.67
N PHE A 232 -18.62 -33.35 -6.21
CA PHE A 232 -18.29 -31.93 -6.05
C PHE A 232 -17.24 -31.73 -4.96
N THR A 233 -17.36 -32.40 -3.81
CA THR A 233 -16.36 -32.37 -2.73
C THR A 233 -15.04 -32.96 -3.20
N GLU A 234 -15.05 -34.02 -4.00
CA GLU A 234 -13.85 -34.62 -4.59
C GLU A 234 -13.22 -33.70 -5.66
N GLN A 235 -14.03 -33.07 -6.50
CA GLN A 235 -13.56 -32.06 -7.46
C GLN A 235 -13.04 -30.81 -6.76
N LEU A 236 -13.69 -30.39 -5.67
CA LEU A 236 -13.24 -29.27 -4.84
C LEU A 236 -11.93 -29.61 -4.16
N ALA A 237 -11.80 -30.80 -3.56
CA ALA A 237 -10.55 -31.28 -2.96
C ALA A 237 -9.43 -31.35 -4.00
N LYS A 238 -9.70 -31.89 -5.19
CA LYS A 238 -8.73 -31.89 -6.31
C LYS A 238 -8.37 -30.48 -6.75
N ALA A 239 -9.34 -29.57 -6.88
CA ALA A 239 -9.09 -28.18 -7.21
C ALA A 239 -8.29 -27.47 -6.11
N GLN A 240 -8.55 -27.79 -4.84
CA GLN A 240 -7.82 -27.27 -3.69
C GLN A 240 -6.39 -27.82 -3.63
N ASP A 241 -6.18 -29.11 -3.88
CA ASP A 241 -4.86 -29.73 -3.98
C ASP A 241 -4.07 -29.15 -5.15
N THR A 242 -4.73 -28.95 -6.30
CA THR A 242 -4.10 -28.34 -7.49
C THR A 242 -3.74 -26.87 -7.22
N ALA A 243 -4.62 -26.11 -6.57
CA ALA A 243 -4.35 -24.75 -6.16
C ALA A 243 -3.25 -24.68 -5.09
N THR A 244 -3.22 -25.60 -4.13
CA THR A 244 -2.18 -25.68 -3.09
C THR A 244 -0.84 -26.07 -3.69
N ALA A 245 -0.82 -27.00 -4.66
CA ALA A 245 0.38 -27.37 -5.41
C ALA A 245 0.88 -26.22 -6.29
N GLN A 246 -0.02 -25.48 -6.97
CA GLN A 246 0.34 -24.26 -7.70
C GLN A 246 0.86 -23.17 -6.78
N TYR A 247 0.27 -23.01 -5.60
CA TYR A 247 0.71 -22.04 -4.59
C TYR A 247 2.09 -22.42 -4.02
N ALA A 248 2.32 -23.71 -3.74
CA ALA A 248 3.63 -24.21 -3.31
C ALA A 248 4.69 -24.01 -4.41
N LYS A 249 4.32 -24.23 -5.68
CA LYS A 249 5.21 -24.02 -6.83
C LYS A 249 5.51 -22.53 -7.05
N ALA A 250 4.49 -21.67 -6.95
CA ALA A 250 4.64 -20.21 -7.01
C ALA A 250 5.46 -19.68 -5.83
N GLN A 251 5.32 -20.25 -4.63
CA GLN A 251 6.13 -19.91 -3.47
C GLN A 251 7.59 -20.38 -3.62
N GLN A 252 7.82 -21.56 -4.22
CA GLN A 252 9.17 -22.02 -4.60
C GLN A 252 9.80 -21.13 -5.67
N GLU A 253 9.05 -20.74 -6.70
CA GLU A 253 9.51 -19.83 -7.75
C GLU A 253 9.79 -18.42 -7.19
N ALA A 254 8.94 -17.91 -6.30
CA ALA A 254 9.16 -16.65 -5.60
C ALA A 254 10.38 -16.72 -4.66
N ALA A 255 10.56 -17.82 -3.92
CA ALA A 255 11.75 -18.04 -3.10
C ALA A 255 13.04 -18.15 -3.93
N ALA A 256 12.97 -18.81 -5.10
CA ALA A 256 14.09 -18.90 -6.04
C ALA A 256 14.42 -17.54 -6.67
N GLN A 257 13.41 -16.74 -7.02
CA GLN A 257 13.59 -15.36 -7.49
C GLN A 257 14.19 -14.46 -6.40
N LEU A 258 13.73 -14.59 -5.15
CA LEU A 258 14.27 -13.86 -4.01
C LEU A 258 15.73 -14.24 -3.74
N ALA A 259 16.07 -15.53 -3.79
CA ALA A 259 17.46 -16.00 -3.66
C ALA A 259 18.36 -15.48 -4.79
N LYS A 260 17.85 -15.46 -6.03
CA LYS A 260 18.56 -14.92 -7.19
C LYS A 260 18.77 -13.41 -7.08
N ALA A 261 17.75 -12.66 -6.62
CA ALA A 261 17.84 -11.23 -6.37
C ALA A 261 18.79 -10.88 -5.21
N GLN A 262 18.84 -11.71 -4.16
CA GLN A 262 19.81 -11.59 -3.08
C GLN A 262 21.24 -11.86 -3.56
N GLN A 263 21.44 -12.87 -4.43
CA GLN A 263 22.74 -13.17 -5.02
C GLN A 263 23.22 -12.06 -5.97
N GLU A 264 22.33 -11.52 -6.82
CA GLU A 264 22.63 -10.37 -7.67
C GLU A 264 22.97 -9.13 -6.83
N SER A 265 22.20 -8.84 -5.78
CA SER A 265 22.48 -7.75 -4.84
C SER A 265 23.82 -7.92 -4.13
N ALA A 266 24.16 -9.14 -3.67
CA ALA A 266 25.45 -9.43 -3.06
C ALA A 266 26.61 -9.22 -4.06
N SER A 267 26.43 -9.59 -5.33
CA SER A 267 27.42 -9.34 -6.38
C SER A 267 27.59 -7.85 -6.67
N GLN A 268 26.50 -7.07 -6.69
CA GLN A 268 26.53 -5.63 -6.89
C GLN A 268 27.21 -4.92 -5.70
N ILE A 269 26.94 -5.35 -4.47
CA ILE A 269 27.62 -4.84 -3.27
C ILE A 269 29.12 -5.15 -3.34
N THR A 270 29.51 -6.35 -3.75
CA THR A 270 30.93 -6.74 -3.89
C THR A 270 31.63 -5.90 -4.96
N LYS A 271 30.97 -5.67 -6.09
CA LYS A 271 31.48 -4.81 -7.17
C LYS A 271 31.62 -3.36 -6.71
N ALA A 272 30.60 -2.81 -6.03
CA ALA A 272 30.64 -1.47 -5.47
C ALA A 272 31.73 -1.31 -4.40
N GLN A 273 31.97 -2.31 -3.56
CA GLN A 273 33.08 -2.32 -2.60
C GLN A 273 34.45 -2.35 -3.30
N THR A 274 34.56 -3.12 -4.39
CA THR A 274 35.80 -3.19 -5.18
C THR A 274 36.08 -1.87 -5.90
N ASP A 275 35.06 -1.25 -6.49
CA ASP A 275 35.15 0.06 -7.15
C ASP A 275 35.47 1.17 -6.13
N ALA A 276 34.85 1.13 -4.94
CA ALA A 276 35.15 2.06 -3.85
C ALA A 276 36.59 1.89 -3.34
N ALA A 277 37.06 0.66 -3.16
CA ALA A 277 38.44 0.38 -2.76
C ALA A 277 39.44 0.88 -3.82
N ALA A 278 39.14 0.72 -5.10
CA ALA A 278 39.96 1.23 -6.20
C ALA A 278 39.99 2.77 -6.23
N GLN A 279 38.86 3.44 -5.98
CA GLN A 279 38.80 4.90 -5.86
C GLN A 279 39.59 5.42 -4.67
N VAL A 280 39.49 4.76 -3.52
CA VAL A 280 40.27 5.10 -2.32
C VAL A 280 41.76 4.94 -2.59
N ALA A 281 42.19 3.84 -3.21
CA ALA A 281 43.58 3.62 -3.58
C ALA A 281 44.10 4.69 -4.55
N LYS A 282 43.29 5.07 -5.55
CA LYS A 282 43.62 6.15 -6.49
C LYS A 282 43.73 7.51 -5.78
N ALA A 283 42.79 7.84 -4.90
CA ALA A 283 42.83 9.08 -4.12
C ALA A 283 44.05 9.14 -3.19
N GLN A 284 44.44 8.02 -2.58
CA GLN A 284 45.66 7.93 -1.78
C GLN A 284 46.92 8.13 -2.62
N ALA A 285 46.98 7.53 -3.82
CA ALA A 285 48.09 7.74 -4.74
C ALA A 285 48.18 9.21 -5.21
N ASP A 286 47.05 9.84 -5.55
CA ASP A 286 47.00 11.25 -5.93
C ASP A 286 47.40 12.18 -4.76
N MET A 287 46.99 11.87 -3.54
CA MET A 287 47.42 12.61 -2.35
C MET A 287 48.92 12.46 -2.09
N ALA A 288 49.47 11.25 -2.21
CA ALA A 288 50.90 11.01 -2.07
C ALA A 288 51.71 11.79 -3.11
N ALA A 289 51.26 11.80 -4.37
CA ALA A 289 51.87 12.57 -5.45
C ALA A 289 51.83 14.09 -5.16
N ARG A 290 50.70 14.61 -4.68
CA ARG A 290 50.57 16.03 -4.29
C ARG A 290 51.46 16.39 -3.11
N LEU A 291 51.59 15.50 -2.12
CA LEU A 291 52.46 15.72 -0.97
C LEU A 291 53.94 15.76 -1.41
N SER A 292 54.36 14.85 -2.28
CA SER A 292 55.71 14.86 -2.86
C SER A 292 55.97 16.15 -3.63
N ALA A 293 55.05 16.55 -4.51
CA ALA A 293 55.18 17.80 -5.26
C ALA A 293 55.24 19.04 -4.34
N ALA A 294 54.45 19.05 -3.26
CA ALA A 294 54.49 20.13 -2.26
C ALA A 294 55.82 20.16 -1.50
N GLN A 295 56.38 19.00 -1.14
CA GLN A 295 57.70 18.90 -0.51
C GLN A 295 58.81 19.40 -1.43
N GLU A 296 58.78 19.03 -2.70
CA GLU A 296 59.74 19.52 -3.71
C GLU A 296 59.64 21.04 -3.90
N GLN A 297 58.42 21.58 -3.97
CA GLN A 297 58.20 23.03 -4.06
C GLN A 297 58.70 23.76 -2.80
N ALA A 298 58.43 23.22 -1.61
CA ALA A 298 58.91 23.78 -0.35
C ALA A 298 60.45 23.76 -0.28
N ALA A 299 61.08 22.65 -0.68
CA ALA A 299 62.53 22.54 -0.76
C ALA A 299 63.13 23.54 -1.75
N ALA A 300 62.51 23.72 -2.93
CA ALA A 300 62.94 24.70 -3.91
C ALA A 300 62.79 26.15 -3.41
N GLN A 301 61.70 26.47 -2.69
CA GLN A 301 61.51 27.78 -2.08
C GLN A 301 62.52 28.06 -0.96
N LEU A 302 62.79 27.06 -0.11
CA LEU A 302 63.84 27.16 0.91
C LEU A 302 65.22 27.38 0.28
N GLY A 303 65.53 26.67 -0.80
CA GLY A 303 66.77 26.88 -1.56
C GLY A 303 66.89 28.30 -2.11
N LYS A 304 65.80 28.84 -2.68
CA LYS A 304 65.76 30.24 -3.14
C LYS A 304 65.96 31.24 -1.99
N ALA A 305 65.28 31.02 -0.86
CA ALA A 305 65.41 31.87 0.32
C ALA A 305 66.83 31.84 0.89
N GLN A 306 67.49 30.67 0.95
CA GLN A 306 68.88 30.56 1.37
C GLN A 306 69.83 31.32 0.43
N THR A 307 69.64 31.23 -0.89
CA THR A 307 70.43 31.98 -1.87
C THR A 307 70.23 33.50 -1.73
N GLU A 308 68.99 33.94 -1.49
CA GLU A 308 68.69 35.35 -1.27
C GLU A 308 69.33 35.88 0.03
N VAL A 309 69.24 35.11 1.13
CA VAL A 309 69.90 35.42 2.40
C VAL A 309 71.42 35.48 2.22
N ALA A 310 72.03 34.52 1.51
CA ALA A 310 73.46 34.53 1.21
C ALA A 310 73.85 35.78 0.39
N THR A 311 73.01 36.19 -0.56
CA THR A 311 73.20 37.41 -1.36
C THR A 311 73.11 38.66 -0.50
N GLN A 312 72.13 38.75 0.40
CA GLN A 312 72.00 39.86 1.34
C GLN A 312 73.18 39.94 2.31
N LEU A 313 73.63 38.81 2.84
CA LEU A 313 74.84 38.76 3.67
C LEU A 313 76.09 39.21 2.90
N GLY A 314 76.20 38.82 1.62
CA GLY A 314 77.24 39.32 0.72
C GLY A 314 77.22 40.85 0.59
N ARG A 315 76.04 41.44 0.36
CA ARG A 315 75.87 42.91 0.31
C ARG A 315 76.19 43.60 1.63
N VAL A 316 75.81 42.99 2.77
CA VAL A 316 76.16 43.53 4.10
C VAL A 316 77.67 43.50 4.33
N SER A 317 78.36 42.43 3.88
CA SER A 317 79.82 42.34 3.93
C SER A 317 80.50 43.42 3.07
N GLU A 318 79.99 43.65 1.86
CA GLU A 318 80.48 44.71 0.96
C GLU A 318 80.24 46.12 1.53
N LEU A 319 79.08 46.34 2.14
CA LEU A 319 78.77 47.58 2.85
C LEU A 319 79.71 47.78 4.05
N ALA A 320 80.00 46.73 4.82
CA ALA A 320 80.95 46.80 5.93
C ALA A 320 82.35 47.17 5.45
N SER A 321 82.80 46.62 4.32
CA SER A 321 84.08 47.00 3.69
C SER A 321 84.06 48.48 3.23
N SER A 322 82.96 48.95 2.67
CA SER A 322 82.80 50.36 2.28
C SER A 322 82.84 51.30 3.49
N ILE A 323 82.22 50.91 4.61
CA ILE A 323 82.29 51.67 5.87
C ILE A 323 83.74 51.73 6.38
N ASP A 324 84.49 50.63 6.35
CA ASP A 324 85.91 50.63 6.72
C ASP A 324 86.75 51.58 5.84
N HIS A 325 86.47 51.60 4.53
CA HIS A 325 87.08 52.58 3.62
C HIS A 325 86.74 54.02 4.00
N VAL A 326 85.48 54.32 4.32
CA VAL A 326 85.06 55.67 4.75
C VAL A 326 85.73 56.05 6.08
N LEU A 327 85.86 55.13 7.03
CA LEU A 327 86.55 55.38 8.30
C LEU A 327 88.04 55.67 8.08
N LYS A 328 88.72 54.90 7.23
CA LYS A 328 90.10 55.19 6.83
C LYS A 328 90.22 56.56 6.15
N LEU A 329 89.23 56.93 5.34
CA LEU A 329 89.18 58.22 4.67
C LEU A 329 88.94 59.37 5.66
N GLN A 330 88.06 59.18 6.66
CA GLN A 330 87.90 60.12 7.77
C GLN A 330 89.18 60.28 8.58
N GLN A 331 89.88 59.19 8.92
CA GLN A 331 91.18 59.26 9.60
C GLN A 331 92.23 60.02 8.78
N ALA A 332 92.26 59.82 7.46
CA ALA A 332 93.14 60.55 6.56
C ALA A 332 92.79 62.04 6.48
N VAL A 333 91.49 62.37 6.42
CA VAL A 333 90.99 63.75 6.43
C VAL A 333 91.29 64.43 7.78
N ASP A 334 91.07 63.78 8.91
CA ASP A 334 91.42 64.30 10.24
C ASP A 334 92.93 64.51 10.39
N GLY A 335 93.74 63.60 9.84
CA GLY A 335 95.19 63.77 9.77
C GLY A 335 95.59 64.99 8.93
N THR A 336 94.94 65.19 7.79
CA THR A 336 95.17 66.34 6.90
C THR A 336 94.73 67.65 7.56
N LEU A 337 93.56 67.66 8.20
CA LEU A 337 93.03 68.80 8.95
C LEU A 337 94.00 69.21 10.07
N LYS A 338 94.47 68.25 10.88
CA LYS A 338 95.51 68.52 11.89
C LYS A 338 96.77 69.14 11.26
N GLY A 339 97.19 68.68 10.09
CA GLY A 339 98.30 69.30 9.34
C GLY A 339 98.02 70.74 8.91
N VAL A 340 96.79 71.05 8.48
CA VAL A 340 96.37 72.42 8.13
C VAL A 340 96.32 73.31 9.37
N THR A 341 95.81 72.81 10.52
CA THR A 341 95.78 73.60 11.76
C THR A 341 97.19 73.98 12.22
N VAL A 342 98.15 73.05 12.14
CA VAL A 342 99.57 73.33 12.40
C VAL A 342 100.11 74.42 11.46
N THR A 343 99.63 74.45 10.21
CA THR A 343 100.02 75.47 9.23
C THR A 343 99.43 76.84 9.56
N GLU A 344 98.20 76.92 10.08
CA GLU A 344 97.61 78.19 10.55
C GLU A 344 98.29 78.71 11.82
N GLU A 345 98.60 77.85 12.79
CA GLU A 345 99.35 78.24 13.99
C GLU A 345 100.75 78.77 13.63
N PHE A 346 101.42 78.12 12.66
CA PHE A 346 102.68 78.62 12.13
C PHE A 346 102.53 79.99 11.44
N LYS A 347 101.45 80.21 10.69
CA LYS A 347 101.17 81.52 10.07
C LYS A 347 100.92 82.61 11.11
N ASN A 348 100.21 82.29 12.20
CA ASN A 348 99.95 83.24 13.29
C ASN A 348 101.23 83.62 14.04
N THR A 349 102.12 82.68 14.33
CA THR A 349 103.41 82.98 14.96
C THR A 349 104.29 83.89 14.10
N LEU A 350 104.29 83.74 12.77
CA LEU A 350 104.97 84.65 11.85
C LEU A 350 104.39 86.07 11.85
N LEU A 351 103.07 86.21 12.00
CA LEU A 351 102.42 87.53 12.12
C LEU A 351 102.79 88.23 13.43
N GLU A 352 102.80 87.49 14.55
CA GLU A 352 103.20 88.00 15.87
C GLU A 352 104.66 88.50 15.86
N LEU A 353 105.57 87.76 15.20
CA LEU A 353 106.97 88.13 15.03
C LEU A 353 107.13 89.43 14.22
N LYS A 354 106.33 89.61 13.16
CA LYS A 354 106.27 90.86 12.39
C LYS A 354 105.81 92.03 13.25
N ARG A 355 104.83 91.82 14.12
CA ARG A 355 104.30 92.83 15.05
C ARG A 355 105.37 93.27 16.06
N HIS A 356 106.07 92.32 16.65
CA HIS A 356 107.17 92.59 17.59
C HIS A 356 108.33 93.38 16.96
N LEU A 357 108.68 93.07 15.71
CA LEU A 357 109.69 93.82 14.95
C LEU A 357 109.28 95.28 14.74
N ALA A 358 108.02 95.52 14.38
CA ALA A 358 107.49 96.88 14.21
C ALA A 358 107.46 97.68 15.54
N GLU A 359 107.13 97.02 16.66
CA GLU A 359 107.16 97.66 17.98
C GLU A 359 108.60 98.01 18.42
N SER A 360 109.58 97.12 18.16
CA SER A 360 111.00 97.38 18.41
C SER A 360 111.54 98.58 17.60
N ASP A 361 111.18 98.68 16.32
CA ASP A 361 111.57 99.82 15.48
C ASP A 361 111.00 101.15 16.01
N THR A 362 109.79 101.11 16.56
CA THR A 362 109.14 102.28 17.14
C THR A 362 109.83 102.73 18.44
N LEU A 363 110.27 101.77 19.27
CA LEU A 363 111.08 102.04 20.46
C LEU A 363 112.42 102.69 20.11
N LEU A 364 113.12 102.18 19.09
CA LEU A 364 114.39 102.77 18.63
C LEU A 364 114.22 104.21 18.09
N LYS A 365 113.10 104.52 17.43
CA LYS A 365 112.76 105.89 17.01
C LYS A 365 112.46 106.84 18.17
N ASN A 366 111.90 106.34 19.27
CA ASN A 366 111.59 107.18 20.43
C ASN A 366 112.83 107.50 21.28
N VAL A 367 113.82 106.61 21.32
CA VAL A 367 115.08 106.82 22.05
C VAL A 367 116.03 107.79 21.32
N SER A 368 115.88 107.98 20.01
CA SER A 368 116.76 108.83 19.18
C SER A 368 116.39 110.32 19.12
N LYS A 369 115.40 110.80 19.90
CA LYS A 369 115.08 112.25 19.99
C LYS A 369 116.02 112.99 20.97
N PRO A 370 116.80 113.99 20.53
CA PRO A 370 117.71 114.74 21.39
C PRO A 370 116.95 115.63 22.40
N ARG A 371 117.29 115.52 23.70
CA ARG A 371 116.79 116.40 24.76
C ARG A 371 117.76 117.57 24.98
N ALA A 372 117.28 118.81 24.83
CA ALA A 372 117.99 120.02 25.23
C ALA A 372 117.81 120.26 26.73
N ILE A 373 118.91 120.32 27.49
CA ILE A 373 118.92 120.67 28.92
C ILE A 373 119.39 122.12 29.04
N ARG A 374 118.53 123.01 29.57
CA ARG A 374 118.86 124.40 29.97
C ARG A 374 119.45 124.39 31.38
N LEU A 375 120.62 125.02 31.55
CA LEU A 375 121.24 125.36 32.84
C LEU A 375 120.39 126.45 33.53
N VAL A 376 120.05 126.24 34.80
CA VAL A 376 119.41 127.24 35.67
C VAL A 376 120.38 127.51 36.82
N GLU A 377 121.00 128.69 36.81
CA GLU A 377 121.70 129.27 37.95
C GLU A 377 120.68 130.00 38.83
N THR A 378 120.71 129.77 40.14
CA THR A 378 120.12 130.69 41.13
C THR A 378 121.10 130.83 42.29
N ALA A 379 121.49 132.08 42.53
CA ALA A 379 122.42 132.53 43.54
C ALA A 379 121.73 132.83 44.90
N ASN A 380 122.46 132.55 45.98
CA ASN A 380 122.44 133.08 47.35
C ASN A 380 121.11 133.47 48.05
N GLU A 381 120.79 132.77 49.13
CA GLU A 381 121.12 133.18 50.53
C GLU A 381 121.51 131.97 51.37
#